data_AF-X1RF93-F1
#
_entry.id   AF-X1RF93-F1
#
_cell.length_a   1.000
_cell.length_b   1.000
_cell.length_c   1.000
_cell.angle_alpha   90.00
_cell.angle_beta   90.00
_cell.angle_gamma   90.00
#
_symmetry.space_group_name_H-M   'P 1'
#
loop_
_entity.id
_entity.type
_entity.pdbx_description
1 polymer ?
#
loop_
_entity_poly.entity_id
_entity_poly.type
_entity_poly.pdbx_seq_one_letter_code
_entity_poly.pdbx_strand_id
1 'polypeptide(L)' 'MSNIGKNTKLTPELQEKIIKYIRGGNYVETACNAVGVHKTNFYIWLKRGKAGEEPFLYFLYTIKKMKKILGYIVSLVSL' A
#
# COMPACT_ATOMS: atom_id res chain seq x y z
N MET A 1 -12.03 27.60 4.54
CA MET A 1 -11.80 26.59 5.61
C MET A 1 -11.68 25.21 4.98
N SER A 2 -10.51 24.57 5.02
CA SER A 2 -10.38 23.12 4.93
C SER A 2 -8.99 22.73 5.41
N ASN A 3 -8.96 22.36 6.69
CA ASN A 3 -7.87 21.83 7.49
C ASN A 3 -6.85 21.06 6.63
N ILE A 4 -5.59 21.54 6.60
CA ILE A 4 -4.45 20.82 6.01
C ILE A 4 -4.54 19.38 6.49
N GLY A 5 -4.72 18.47 5.52
CA GLY A 5 -5.22 17.12 5.74
C GLY A 5 -4.58 16.47 6.96
N LYS A 6 -5.43 16.02 7.88
CA LYS A 6 -5.08 15.20 9.04
C LYS A 6 -4.02 14.19 8.58
N ASN A 7 -2.76 14.36 9.00
CA ASN A 7 -1.64 13.49 8.63
C ASN A 7 -2.09 12.05 8.88
N THR A 8 -2.50 11.34 7.84
CA THR A 8 -3.05 10.00 8.00
C THR A 8 -1.87 9.14 8.42
N LYS A 9 -1.86 8.72 9.68
CA LYS A 9 -0.74 7.95 10.22
C LYS A 9 -0.78 6.56 9.64
N LEU A 10 0.33 6.09 9.09
CA LEU A 10 0.47 4.72 8.61
C LEU A 10 0.62 3.76 9.80
N THR A 11 -0.51 3.46 10.47
CA THR A 11 -0.55 2.49 11.56
C THR A 11 -0.44 1.05 11.03
N PRO A 12 0.00 0.08 11.84
CA PRO A 12 0.01 -1.34 11.44
C PRO A 12 -1.36 -1.82 10.93
N GLU A 13 -2.45 -1.47 11.63
CA GLU A 13 -3.81 -1.83 11.22
C GLU A 13 -4.18 -1.26 9.83
N LEU A 14 -3.77 -0.02 9.54
CA LEU A 14 -4.01 0.59 8.23
C LEU A 14 -3.20 -0.10 7.13
N GLN A 15 -1.95 -0.49 7.42
CA GLN A 15 -1.12 -1.25 6.50
C GLN A 15 -1.79 -2.58 6.14
N GLU A 16 -2.27 -3.33 7.14
CA GLU A 16 -2.94 -4.61 6.94
C GLU A 16 -4.20 -4.48 6.09
N LYS A 17 -5.04 -3.47 6.35
CA LYS A 17 -6.24 -3.21 5.55
C LYS A 17 -5.90 -2.93 4.09
N ILE A 18 -4.93 -2.06 3.82
CA ILE A 18 -4.48 -1.75 2.45
C ILE A 18 -3.93 -3.01 1.76
N ILE A 19 -3.07 -3.77 2.47
CA ILE A 19 -2.49 -5.02 1.98
C ILE A 19 -3.58 -6.04 1.63
N LYS A 20 -4.62 -6.17 2.46
CA LYS A 20 -5.74 -7.08 2.22
C LYS A 20 -6.48 -6.72 0.93
N TYR A 21 -6.79 -5.44 0.70
CA TYR A 21 -7.45 -5.00 -0.52
C TYR A 21 -6.59 -5.25 -1.78
N ILE A 22 -5.29 -4.95 -1.71
CA ILE A 22 -4.38 -5.18 -2.85
C ILE A 22 -4.24 -6.68 -3.14
N ARG A 23 -4.17 -7.54 -2.11
CA ARG A 23 -4.16 -9.01 -2.28
C ARG A 23 -5.42 -9.54 -2.95
N GLY A 24 -6.56 -8.87 -2.75
CA GLY A 24 -7.81 -9.16 -3.46
C GLY A 24 -7.81 -8.76 -4.94
N GLY A 25 -6.68 -8.30 -5.50
CA GLY A 25 -6.56 -7.91 -6.91
C GLY A 25 -7.03 -6.48 -7.20
N ASN A 26 -7.36 -5.69 -6.18
CA ASN A 26 -7.81 -4.31 -6.38
C ASN A 26 -6.67 -3.39 -6.81
N TYR A 27 -6.99 -2.39 -7.63
CA TYR A 27 -6.10 -1.27 -7.91
C TYR A 27 -5.75 -0.52 -6.62
N VAL A 28 -4.55 0.08 -6.58
CA VAL A 28 -4.06 0.85 -5.42
C VAL A 28 -5.03 1.97 -5.04
N GLU A 29 -5.61 2.65 -6.02
CA GLU A 29 -6.59 3.71 -5.79
C GLU A 29 -7.85 3.18 -5.09
N THR A 30 -8.41 2.07 -5.57
CA THR A 30 -9.55 1.40 -4.94
C THR A 30 -9.23 0.96 -3.51
N ALA A 31 -8.06 0.34 -3.30
CA ALA A 31 -7.60 -0.10 -1.99
C ALA A 31 -7.43 1.06 -1.00
N CYS A 32 -6.88 2.19 -1.46
CA CYS A 32 -6.71 3.39 -0.63
C CYS A 32 -8.06 4.05 -0.31
N ASN A 33 -8.94 4.18 -1.29
CA ASN A 33 -10.28 4.75 -1.09
C ASN A 33 -11.11 3.93 -0.10
N ALA A 34 -11.01 2.59 -0.15
CA ALA A 34 -11.69 1.68 0.77
C ALA A 34 -11.30 1.84 2.25
N VAL A 35 -10.18 2.52 2.53
CA VAL A 35 -9.71 2.82 3.90
C VAL A 35 -9.66 4.32 4.19
N GLY A 36 -10.25 5.17 3.33
CA GLY A 36 -10.28 6.62 3.50
C GLY A 36 -8.92 7.31 3.32
N VAL A 37 -8.00 6.69 2.57
CA VAL A 37 -6.68 7.24 2.26
C VAL A 37 -6.65 7.73 0.83
N HIS A 38 -6.15 8.95 0.60
CA HIS A 38 -5.88 9.40 -0.76
C HIS A 38 -4.65 8.69 -1.34
N LYS A 39 -4.70 8.26 -2.61
CA LYS A 39 -3.59 7.53 -3.26
C LYS A 39 -2.23 8.26 -3.19
N THR A 40 -2.22 9.59 -3.16
CA THR A 40 -0.98 10.37 -2.98
C THR A 40 -0.25 10.02 -1.69
N ASN A 41 -0.97 9.82 -0.58
CA ASN A 41 -0.37 9.41 0.70
C ASN A 41 0.32 8.06 0.58
N PHE A 42 -0.29 7.11 -0.14
CA PHE A 42 0.31 5.81 -0.41
C PHE A 42 1.66 5.95 -1.12
N TYR A 43 1.74 6.74 -2.19
CA TYR A 43 3.00 6.93 -2.91
C TYR A 43 4.05 7.72 -2.10
N ILE A 44 3.62 8.68 -1.27
CA ILE A 44 4.49 9.37 -0.32
C ILE A 44 5.10 8.37 0.67
N TRP A 45 4.30 7.46 1.22
CA TRP A 45 4.79 6.40 2.10
C TRP A 45 5.79 5.48 1.38
N LEU A 46 5.51 5.07 0.14
CA LEU A 46 6.48 4.29 -0.63
C LEU A 46 7.79 5.05 -0.87
N LYS A 47 7.73 6.36 -1.10
CA LYS A 47 8.93 7.22 -1.24
C LYS A 47 9.73 7.28 0.06
N ARG A 48 9.06 7.46 1.21
CA ARG A 48 9.69 7.43 2.55
C ARG A 48 10.31 6.08 2.87
N GLY A 49 9.62 4.98 2.52
CA GLY A 49 10.16 3.63 2.66
C GLY A 49 11.41 3.39 1.80
N LYS A 50 11.47 3.96 0.59
CA LYS A 50 12.68 3.90 -0.25
C LYS A 50 13.86 4.65 0.39
N ALA A 51 13.59 5.66 1.20
CA ALA A 51 14.60 6.39 1.97
C ALA A 51 14.98 5.69 3.29
N GLY A 52 14.43 4.50 3.58
CA GLY A 52 14.77 3.72 4.77
C GLY A 52 14.02 4.12 6.04
N GLU A 53 12.98 4.96 5.94
CA GLU A 53 12.25 5.44 7.11
C GLU A 53 11.20 4.41 7.59
N GLU A 54 11.25 4.03 8.87
CA GLU A 54 10.22 3.20 9.48
C GLU A 54 9.00 4.06 9.93
N PRO A 55 7.76 3.53 9.84
CA PRO A 55 7.35 2.18 9.44
C PRO A 55 7.20 1.97 7.92
N PHE A 56 7.59 2.96 7.11
CA PHE A 56 7.33 2.96 5.67
C PHE A 56 8.20 1.95 4.91
N LEU A 57 9.40 1.67 5.41
CA LEU A 57 10.31 0.68 4.85
C LEU A 57 9.68 -0.72 4.91
N TYR A 58 9.17 -1.13 6.08
CA TYR A 58 8.44 -2.39 6.22
C TYR A 58 7.23 -2.48 5.25
N PHE A 59 6.46 -1.40 5.16
CA PHE A 59 5.32 -1.34 4.25
C PHE A 59 5.74 -1.50 2.78
N LEU A 60 6.78 -0.77 2.35
CA LEU A 60 7.34 -0.88 0.99
C LEU A 60 7.81 -2.30 0.68
N TYR A 61 8.55 -2.93 1.61
CA TYR A 61 9.04 -4.29 1.44
C TYR A 61 7.88 -5.27 1.25
N THR A 62 6.84 -5.14 2.07
CA THR A 62 5.64 -5.98 2.00
C THR A 62 4.93 -5.84 0.65
N ILE A 63 4.74 -4.62 0.15
CA ILE A 63 4.15 -4.36 -1.17
C ILE A 63 5.01 -4.97 -2.30
N LYS A 64 6.34 -4.80 -2.26
CA LYS A 64 7.25 -5.38 -3.26
C LYS A 64 7.20 -6.91 -3.27
N LYS A 65 7.25 -7.54 -2.10
CA LYS A 65 7.19 -9.00 -1.95
C LYS A 65 5.87 -9.55 -2.50
N MET A 66 4.76 -8.88 -2.21
CA MET A 66 3.44 -9.26 -2.72
C MET A 66 3.36 -9.19 -4.24
N LYS A 67 3.79 -8.08 -4.85
CA LYS A 67 3.78 -7.93 -6.32
C LYS A 67 4.61 -9.01 -7.01
N LYS A 68 5.77 -9.37 -6.43
CA LYS A 68 6.59 -10.47 -6.93
C LYS A 68 5.82 -11.79 -6.90
N ILE A 69 5.22 -12.15 -5.75
CA ILE A 69 4.44 -13.39 -5.59
C ILE A 69 3.23 -13.42 -6.54
N LEU A 70 2.47 -12.33 -6.64
CA LEU A 70 1.31 -12.26 -7.53
C LEU A 70 1.73 -12.45 -9.00
N GLY A 71 2.85 -11.85 -9.42
CA GLY A 71 3.41 -12.05 -10.75
C GLY A 71 3.76 -13.52 -11.04
N TYR A 72 4.35 -14.22 -10.07
CA TYR A 72 4.59 -15.66 -10.20
C TYR A 72 3.30 -16.48 -10.31
N ILE A 73 2.29 -16.21 -9.47
CA ILE A 73 1.03 -16.95 -9.49
C ILE A 73 0.29 -16.74 -10.82
N VAL A 74 0.19 -15.49 -11.30
CA VAL A 74 -0.44 -15.18 -12.59
C VAL A 74 0.28 -15.90 -13.73
N SER A 75 1.61 -15.95 -13.69
CA SER A 75 2.40 -16.70 -14.68
C SER A 75 2.14 -18.20 -14.65
N LEU A 76 1.85 -18.78 -13.48
CA LEU A 76 1.67 -20.23 -13.32
C LEU A 76 0.26 -20.69 -13.70
N VAL A 77 -0.77 -19.86 -13.44
CA VAL A 77 -2.18 -20.21 -13.71
C VAL A 77 -2.62 -19.87 -15.14
N SER A 78 -1.80 -19.09 -15.87
CA SER A 78 -2.06 -18.74 -17.28
C SER A 78 -1.38 -19.70 -18.28
N LEU A 79 -0.89 -20.85 -17.82
CA LEU A 79 -0.32 -21.96 -18.61
C LEU A 79 -1.36 -23.07 -18.75
#